data_AF-A0A7S1VA42-F1
#
_entry.id   AF-A0A7S1VA42-F1
#
_cell.length_a   1.000
_cell.length_b   1.000
_cell.length_c   1.000
_cell.angle_alpha   90.00
_cell.angle_beta   90.00
_cell.angle_gamma   90.00
#
_symmetry.space_group_name_H-M   'P 1'
#
loop_
_entity.id
_entity.type
_entity.pdbx_description
1 polymer ?
#
loop_
_entity_poly.entity_id
_entity_poly.type
_entity_poly.pdbx_seq_one_letter_code
_entity_poly.pdbx_strand_id
1 'polypeptide(L)'
;GSDDSSTRRRFERILETAEAESMLLRTNNNNKNELCFMHDRIQQCLYEMTPDGVPRQRLCLTIGRELQSLAVDEDPSLTFLVVDLLNNGQELIDSRNEVLSLVLLNQRASK
;
A
#
# COMPACT_ATOMS: atom_id res chain seq x y z
N GLY A 1 -21.12 18.94 4.49
CA GLY A 1 -21.24 17.81 3.55
C GLY A 1 -20.61 18.14 2.21
N SER A 2 -19.29 18.25 2.15
CA SER A 2 -18.53 18.42 0.89
C SER A 2 -17.18 17.69 0.87
N ASP A 3 -16.80 16.99 1.95
CA ASP A 3 -15.45 16.43 2.13
C ASP A 3 -15.30 14.98 1.61
N ASP A 4 -16.41 14.23 1.57
CA ASP A 4 -16.44 12.80 1.21
C ASP A 4 -16.01 12.55 -0.26
N SER A 5 -16.42 13.44 -1.17
CA SER A 5 -16.08 13.32 -2.60
C SER A 5 -14.62 13.64 -2.94
N SER A 6 -13.94 14.47 -2.14
CA SER A 6 -12.51 14.80 -2.32
C SER A 6 -11.59 13.71 -1.78
N THR A 7 -11.92 13.15 -0.61
CA THR A 7 -11.16 12.05 0.01
C THR A 7 -11.19 10.83 -0.89
N ARG A 8 -12.36 10.45 -1.39
CA ARG A 8 -12.52 9.31 -2.31
C ARG A 8 -11.75 9.49 -3.63
N ARG A 9 -11.71 10.70 -4.20
CA ARG A 9 -10.90 10.99 -5.40
C ARG A 9 -9.40 10.98 -5.14
N ARG A 10 -8.95 11.37 -3.94
CA ARG A 10 -7.54 11.26 -3.56
C ARG A 10 -7.16 9.79 -3.38
N PHE A 11 -8.04 9.02 -2.76
CA PHE A 11 -7.88 7.59 -2.54
C PHE A 11 -7.72 6.82 -3.86
N GLU A 12 -8.61 7.01 -4.84
CA GLU A 12 -8.51 6.33 -6.15
C GLU A 12 -7.20 6.66 -6.89
N ARG A 13 -6.75 7.92 -6.85
CA ARG A 13 -5.48 8.32 -7.49
C ARG A 13 -4.26 7.62 -6.91
N ILE A 14 -4.27 7.31 -5.62
CA ILE A 14 -3.18 6.59 -4.97
C ILE A 14 -3.15 5.13 -5.46
N LEU A 15 -4.31 4.51 -5.64
CA LEU A 15 -4.43 3.16 -6.18
C LEU A 15 -4.02 3.11 -7.65
N GLU A 16 -4.46 4.07 -8.47
CA GLU A 16 -4.06 4.20 -9.88
C GLU A 16 -2.54 4.31 -10.03
N THR A 17 -1.88 5.05 -9.14
CA THR A 17 -0.42 5.19 -9.14
C THR A 17 0.27 3.86 -8.81
N ALA A 18 -0.23 3.13 -7.80
CA ALA A 18 0.32 1.84 -7.42
C ALA A 18 0.13 0.76 -8.50
N GLU A 19 -1.00 0.78 -9.21
CA GLU A 19 -1.26 -0.09 -10.37
C GLU A 19 -0.34 0.25 -11.55
N ALA A 20 -0.15 1.54 -11.86
CA ALA A 20 0.72 2.00 -12.96
C ALA A 20 2.18 1.58 -12.76
N GLU A 21 2.65 1.54 -11.51
CA GLU A 21 3.99 1.11 -11.12
C GLU A 21 4.12 -0.42 -10.99
N SER A 22 3.10 -1.18 -11.41
CA SER A 22 3.04 -2.66 -11.32
C SER A 22 3.22 -3.19 -9.90
N MET A 23 2.86 -2.39 -8.89
CA MET A 23 2.95 -2.78 -7.48
C MET A 23 1.72 -3.59 -7.05
N LEU A 24 0.55 -3.27 -7.64
CA LEU A 24 -0.72 -3.93 -7.36
C LEU A 24 -1.29 -4.58 -8.61
N LEU A 25 -1.93 -5.73 -8.41
CA LEU A 25 -2.85 -6.32 -9.37
C LEU A 25 -4.27 -6.18 -8.86
N ARG A 26 -5.14 -5.65 -9.71
CA ARG A 26 -6.57 -5.73 -9.50
C ARG A 26 -7.04 -7.11 -9.97
N THR A 27 -7.51 -7.91 -9.03
CA THR A 27 -8.09 -9.22 -9.30
C THR A 27 -9.61 -9.12 -9.19
N ASN A 28 -10.30 -9.66 -10.20
CA ASN A 28 -11.75 -9.79 -10.17
C ASN A 28 -12.07 -11.20 -9.71
N ASN A 29 -12.29 -11.39 -8.42
CA ASN A 29 -12.72 -12.67 -7.87
C ASN A 29 -14.13 -12.51 -7.27
N ASN A 30 -15.10 -13.28 -7.77
CA ASN A 30 -16.48 -13.38 -7.26
C ASN A 30 -17.14 -12.03 -6.86
N ASN A 31 -17.29 -11.09 -7.81
CA ASN A 31 -17.94 -9.78 -7.62
C ASN A 31 -17.26 -8.81 -6.61
N LYS A 32 -16.01 -9.07 -6.20
CA LYS A 32 -15.19 -8.11 -5.45
C LYS A 32 -13.96 -7.73 -6.27
N ASN A 33 -13.70 -6.43 -6.38
CA ASN A 33 -12.42 -5.91 -6.87
C ASN A 33 -11.43 -6.03 -5.72
N GLU A 34 -10.63 -7.10 -5.71
CA GLU A 34 -9.59 -7.30 -4.70
C GLU A 34 -8.26 -6.82 -5.26
N LEU A 35 -7.57 -5.94 -4.53
CA LEU A 35 -6.22 -5.50 -4.84
C LEU A 35 -5.25 -6.40 -4.07
N CYS A 36 -4.34 -7.06 -4.80
CA CYS A 36 -3.29 -7.86 -4.21
C CYS A 36 -1.92 -7.39 -4.67
N PHE A 37 -0.92 -7.52 -3.79
CA PHE A 37 0.46 -7.33 -4.16
C PHE A 37 0.94 -8.46 -5.07
N MET A 38 1.71 -8.12 -6.09
CA MET A 38 2.51 -9.12 -6.79
C MET A 38 3.62 -9.61 -5.86
N HIS A 39 3.50 -10.85 -5.39
CA HIS A 39 4.55 -11.49 -4.60
C HIS A 39 5.76 -11.85 -5.48
N ASP A 40 6.93 -11.44 -5.00
CA ASP A 40 8.22 -11.35 -5.67
C ASP A 40 8.91 -12.69 -5.98
N ARG A 41 9.22 -12.90 -7.27
CA ARG A 41 10.46 -13.54 -7.79
C ARG A 41 10.74 -13.11 -9.24
N ILE A 42 9.71 -12.85 -10.02
CA ILE A 42 9.86 -12.39 -11.42
C ILE A 42 10.21 -10.89 -11.48
N GLN A 43 9.74 -10.10 -10.52
CA GLN A 43 10.02 -8.66 -10.45
C GLN A 43 11.43 -8.33 -9.95
N GLN A 44 12.01 -9.14 -9.05
CA GLN A 44 13.38 -8.95 -8.55
C GLN A 44 14.41 -8.98 -9.70
N CYS A 45 14.22 -9.85 -10.70
CA CYS A 45 15.03 -9.90 -11.92
C CYS A 45 14.76 -8.73 -12.89
N LEU A 46 13.55 -8.15 -12.89
CA LEU A 46 13.22 -7.00 -13.73
C LEU A 46 13.85 -5.71 -13.19
N TYR A 47 13.93 -5.56 -11.87
CA TYR A 47 14.45 -4.35 -11.21
C TYR A 47 15.97 -4.32 -11.11
N GLU A 48 16.66 -5.45 -11.00
CA GLU A 48 18.12 -5.50 -11.25
C GLU A 48 18.48 -4.99 -12.66
N MET A 49 17.50 -4.98 -13.59
CA MET A 49 17.65 -4.50 -14.96
C MET A 49 17.14 -3.08 -15.21
N THR A 50 16.55 -2.38 -14.23
CA THR A 50 15.97 -1.03 -14.44
C THR A 50 16.75 0.04 -13.67
N PRO A 51 17.46 0.97 -14.34
CA PRO A 51 18.28 1.98 -13.66
C PRO A 51 17.45 3.14 -13.09
N ASP A 52 17.82 3.56 -11.87
CA ASP A 52 17.55 4.83 -11.20
C ASP A 52 16.14 5.45 -11.34
N GLY A 53 15.19 4.94 -10.55
CA GLY A 53 13.92 5.58 -10.23
C GLY A 53 13.48 5.12 -8.84
N VAL A 54 13.04 6.06 -7.98
CA VAL A 54 12.63 5.90 -6.57
C VAL A 54 12.66 4.46 -6.01
N PRO A 55 13.48 4.15 -4.97
CA PRO A 55 13.53 2.80 -4.41
C PRO A 55 12.12 2.32 -4.04
N ARG A 56 11.70 1.15 -4.55
CA ARG A 56 10.35 0.57 -4.34
C ARG A 56 9.90 0.66 -2.88
N GLN A 57 10.82 0.42 -1.94
CA GLN A 57 10.58 0.56 -0.49
C GLN A 57 10.07 1.95 -0.09
N ARG A 58 10.65 3.02 -0.67
CA ARG A 58 10.24 4.41 -0.43
C ARG A 58 8.87 4.70 -1.03
N LEU A 59 8.59 4.16 -2.21
CA LEU A 59 7.28 4.30 -2.85
C LEU A 59 6.21 3.54 -2.05
N CYS A 60 6.47 2.29 -1.67
CA CYS A 60 5.62 1.49 -0.78
C CYS A 60 5.32 2.25 0.52
N LEU A 61 6.35 2.80 1.16
CA LEU A 61 6.19 3.54 2.40
C LEU A 61 5.35 4.82 2.21
N THR A 62 5.56 5.54 1.11
CA THR A 62 4.81 6.77 0.79
C THR A 62 3.34 6.46 0.56
N ILE A 63 3.03 5.47 -0.29
CA ILE A 63 1.67 5.03 -0.60
C ILE A 63 1.01 4.46 0.66
N GLY A 64 1.72 3.64 1.44
CA GLY A 64 1.23 3.05 2.68
C GLY A 64 0.83 4.10 3.73
N ARG A 65 1.64 5.15 3.91
CA ARG A 65 1.33 6.26 4.82
C ARG A 65 0.11 7.06 4.36
N GLU A 66 0.05 7.36 3.07
CA GLU A 66 -1.07 8.09 2.48
C GLU A 66 -2.38 7.29 2.61
N LEU A 67 -2.37 6.01 2.25
CA LEU A 67 -3.54 5.13 2.43
C LEU A 67 -3.90 4.96 3.90
N GLN A 68 -2.94 4.78 4.81
CA GLN A 68 -3.20 4.73 6.25
C GLN A 68 -3.89 6.00 6.74
N SER A 69 -3.50 7.18 6.27
CA SER A 69 -4.14 8.44 6.66
C SER A 69 -5.58 8.59 6.18
N LEU A 70 -5.94 7.89 5.10
CA LEU A 70 -7.26 7.93 4.47
C LEU A 70 -8.17 6.77 4.92
N ALA A 71 -7.60 5.63 5.33
CA ALA A 71 -8.32 4.36 5.44
C ALA A 71 -8.67 3.91 6.87
N VAL A 72 -8.32 4.67 7.92
CA VAL A 72 -8.44 4.16 9.31
C VAL A 72 -9.87 3.74 9.71
N ASP A 73 -10.93 4.23 9.05
CA ASP A 73 -12.32 3.86 9.39
C ASP A 73 -13.22 3.41 8.21
N GLU A 74 -12.76 3.45 6.95
CA GLU A 74 -13.68 3.34 5.79
C GLU A 74 -13.77 1.95 5.13
N ASP A 75 -12.68 1.18 5.07
CA ASP A 75 -12.70 -0.14 4.40
C ASP A 75 -11.71 -1.15 5.02
N PRO A 76 -12.21 -2.13 5.81
CA PRO A 76 -11.39 -3.18 6.40
C PRO A 76 -10.61 -4.02 5.37
N SER A 77 -11.09 -4.13 4.13
CA SER A 77 -10.43 -4.94 3.09
C SER A 77 -9.07 -4.39 2.68
N LEU A 78 -8.83 -3.10 2.93
CA LEU A 78 -7.56 -2.42 2.65
C LEU A 78 -6.54 -2.55 3.78
N THR A 79 -6.94 -3.07 4.94
CA THR A 79 -6.03 -3.23 6.08
C THR A 79 -4.80 -4.05 5.70
N PHE A 80 -5.02 -5.14 4.95
CA PHE A 80 -3.94 -5.99 4.45
C PHE A 80 -3.04 -5.24 3.46
N LEU A 81 -3.64 -4.50 2.53
CA LEU A 81 -2.90 -3.70 1.55
C LEU A 81 -2.00 -2.65 2.22
N VAL A 82 -2.53 -1.92 3.20
CA VAL A 82 -1.78 -0.91 3.96
C VAL A 82 -0.65 -1.55 4.76
N VAL A 83 -0.91 -2.67 5.42
CA VAL A 83 0.09 -3.42 6.18
C VAL A 83 1.21 -3.91 5.25
N ASP A 84 0.88 -4.48 4.11
CA ASP A 84 1.85 -4.96 3.13
C ASP A 84 2.71 -3.82 2.58
N LEU A 85 2.12 -2.68 2.24
CA LEU A 85 2.85 -1.46 1.82
C LEU A 85 3.85 -0.99 2.87
N LEU A 86 3.39 -0.85 4.11
CA LEU A 86 4.23 -0.35 5.19
C LEU A 86 5.34 -1.35 5.57
N ASN A 87 5.05 -2.66 5.56
CA ASN A 87 6.04 -3.70 5.79
C ASN A 87 7.11 -3.73 4.69
N ASN A 88 6.75 -3.52 3.42
CA ASN A 88 7.71 -3.42 2.32
C ASN A 88 8.63 -2.19 2.44
N GLY A 89 8.20 -1.15 3.18
CA GLY A 89 8.96 0.07 3.44
C GLY A 89 9.60 0.16 4.83
N GLN A 90 9.47 -0.87 5.66
CA GLN A 90 9.75 -0.77 7.10
C GLN A 90 11.20 -0.39 7.44
N GLU A 91 12.15 -0.79 6.60
CA GLU A 91 13.59 -0.50 6.78
C GLU A 91 13.90 1.00 6.67
N LEU A 92 12.99 1.79 6.10
CA LEU A 92 13.10 3.23 5.94
C LEU A 92 12.33 4.01 7.03
N ILE A 93 11.79 3.33 8.04
CA ILE A 93 11.05 3.94 9.16
C ILE A 93 11.99 4.22 10.33
N ASP A 94 12.33 5.49 10.53
CA ASP A 94 13.19 5.92 11.64
C ASP A 94 12.42 6.23 12.94
N SER A 95 11.10 6.42 12.84
CA SER A 95 10.25 6.80 13.97
C SER A 95 9.80 5.60 14.77
N ARG A 96 10.23 5.50 16.04
CA ARG A 96 9.77 4.45 16.96
C ARG A 96 8.23 4.40 17.10
N ASN A 97 7.56 5.54 17.05
CA ASN A 97 6.10 5.60 17.14
C ASN A 97 5.43 5.04 15.88
N GLU A 98 6.04 5.23 14.73
CA GLU A 98 5.57 4.68 13.46
C GLU A 98 5.77 3.17 13.42
N VAL A 99 6.92 2.65 13.89
CA VAL A 99 7.16 1.22 14.05
C VAL A 99 6.12 0.58 14.97
N LEU A 100 5.81 1.21 16.11
CA LEU A 100 4.76 0.73 17.02
C LEU A 100 3.38 0.72 16.36
N SER A 101 3.06 1.77 15.58
CA SER A 101 1.82 1.82 14.81
C SER A 101 1.72 0.70 13.79
N LEU A 102 2.81 0.39 13.09
CA LEU A 102 2.89 -0.72 12.13
C LEU A 102 2.73 -2.09 12.82
N VAL A 103 3.32 -2.29 13.99
CA VAL A 103 3.13 -3.52 14.78
C VAL A 103 1.66 -3.70 15.17
N LEU A 104 1.00 -2.64 15.61
CA LEU A 104 -0.43 -2.69 15.97
C LEU A 104 -1.32 -2.95 14.75
N LEU A 105 -0.98 -2.39 13.58
CA LEU A 105 -1.68 -2.68 12.33
C LEU A 105 -1.50 -4.14 11.90
N ASN A 106 -0.27 -4.66 11.95
CA ASN A 106 0.02 -6.08 11.68
C ASN A 106 -0.78 -6.99 12.62
N GLN A 107 -0.85 -6.65 13.92
CA GLN A 107 -1.64 -7.40 14.89
C GLN A 107 -3.14 -7.41 14.54
N ARG A 108 -3.70 -6.28 14.07
CA ARG A 108 -5.09 -6.19 13.63
C ARG A 108 -5.36 -7.03 12.39
N ALA A 109 -4.44 -7.01 11.42
CA ALA A 109 -4.53 -7.82 10.20
C ALA A 109 -4.37 -9.33 10.46
N SER A 110 -3.71 -9.73 11.55
CA SER A 110 -3.51 -11.15 11.91
C SER A 110 -4.72 -11.83 12.58
N LYS A 111 -5.79 -11.09 12.88
CA LYS A 111 -7.01 -11.60 13.52
C LYS A 111 -8.09 -11.88 12.49
#